data_AF-A0A3P7KG16-F1
#
_entry.id   AF-A0A3P7KG16-F1
#
_cell.length_a   1.000
_cell.length_b   1.000
_cell.length_c   1.000
_cell.angle_alpha   90.00
_cell.angle_beta   90.00
_cell.angle_gamma   90.00
#
_symmetry.space_group_name_H-M   'P 1'
#
loop_
_entity.id
_entity.type
_entity.pdbx_description
1 polymer ?
#
loop_
_entity_poly.entity_id
_entity_poly.type
_entity_poly.pdbx_seq_one_letter_code
_entity_poly.pdbx_strand_id
1 'polypeptide(L)'
;MVAGGGASVVYADTVCDLGGAGELANYGEYSGDPSETQTFEYAKTLLSVMTEGPPHPQGKVLIIGGSIANFTNVAKTFGGIVRAFEVFIERLHEHKVTIYVRRGGPNYQEGLRKIKEAASKLDLPMHVFGPETHMTSIVGPALGISELPAVPHAPQTTGQFLLSPERNTAGGIRTPEVDPSSGDAAVQMDNDEDAHKVYDSLFERNTKAIVWGQQQKAIQGMLDFDYVCRRKEPSVVASTYPFTGDNKQKYYFGQREILIPAYKSMAKAFATHPEASVMVTFASLRSVYETVLEALQVPQIRVIAIIAEGVPENQTRRLIKMAGDRGVTLIGPATVGGIKPGCFKIGNTGGMMDNILSSKLYRPGSVAYVSRSGGLSNELNNIIGSNSDGVFEGIAIGGDRYPGSTYTEHILRYQNDDR
;
A
#
# COMPACT_ATOMS: atom_id res chain seq x y z
N MET A 1 -12.40 9.55 12.23
CA MET A 1 -12.00 9.92 10.85
C MET A 1 -10.79 9.09 10.43
N VAL A 2 -11.01 7.86 9.96
CA VAL A 2 -9.91 6.91 9.70
C VAL A 2 -9.72 6.74 8.21
N ALA A 3 -8.48 6.69 7.72
CA ALA A 3 -8.23 6.42 6.32
C ALA A 3 -7.93 4.95 6.00
N GLY A 4 -8.68 4.41 5.04
CA GLY A 4 -8.64 3.03 4.59
C GLY A 4 -9.70 2.16 5.24
N GLY A 5 -10.53 1.50 4.44
CA GLY A 5 -11.63 0.64 4.94
C GLY A 5 -11.20 -0.50 5.87
N GLY A 6 -10.03 -1.11 5.64
CA GLY A 6 -9.51 -2.10 6.57
C GLY A 6 -9.09 -1.50 7.91
N ALA A 7 -8.44 -0.34 7.89
CA ALA A 7 -8.03 0.33 9.11
C ALA A 7 -9.24 0.84 9.90
N SER A 8 -10.27 1.41 9.25
CA SER A 8 -11.47 1.89 9.94
C SER A 8 -12.17 0.79 10.73
N VAL A 9 -12.23 -0.44 10.19
CA VAL A 9 -12.75 -1.61 10.92
C VAL A 9 -11.88 -1.89 12.14
N VAL A 10 -10.56 -2.00 11.96
CA VAL A 10 -9.64 -2.32 13.07
C VAL A 10 -9.66 -1.26 14.19
N TYR A 11 -9.82 0.02 13.86
CA TYR A 11 -10.01 1.07 14.87
C TYR A 11 -11.37 0.93 15.59
N ALA A 12 -12.45 0.63 14.86
CA ALA A 12 -13.76 0.41 15.46
C ALA A 12 -13.76 -0.82 16.38
N ASP A 13 -13.16 -1.93 15.95
CA ASP A 13 -12.97 -3.14 16.75
C ASP A 13 -12.22 -2.80 18.04
N THR A 14 -11.10 -2.06 17.94
CA THR A 14 -10.33 -1.66 19.14
C THR A 14 -11.14 -0.78 20.09
N VAL A 15 -11.96 0.15 19.57
CA VAL A 15 -12.84 0.98 20.42
C VAL A 15 -13.86 0.10 21.15
N CYS A 16 -14.46 -0.86 20.44
CA CYS A 16 -15.43 -1.80 21.01
C CYS A 16 -14.78 -2.73 22.06
N ASP A 17 -13.62 -3.29 21.76
CA ASP A 17 -12.86 -4.18 22.65
C ASP A 17 -12.46 -3.50 23.96
N LEU A 18 -12.19 -2.20 23.90
CA LEU A 18 -11.87 -1.37 25.07
C LEU A 18 -13.11 -0.79 25.77
N GLY A 19 -14.32 -1.29 25.45
CA GLY A 19 -15.56 -0.92 26.13
C GLY A 19 -16.20 0.39 25.64
N GLY A 20 -15.66 1.01 24.59
CA GLY A 20 -16.16 2.27 24.02
C GLY A 20 -17.34 2.14 23.06
N ALA A 21 -17.93 0.94 22.90
CA ALA A 21 -18.99 0.67 21.92
C ALA A 21 -20.22 1.58 22.09
N GLY A 22 -20.61 1.89 23.34
CA GLY A 22 -21.74 2.78 23.63
C GLY A 22 -21.50 4.25 23.26
N GLU A 23 -20.23 4.64 23.14
CA GLU A 23 -19.79 6.03 22.84
C GLU A 23 -19.29 6.18 21.39
N LEU A 24 -19.25 5.11 20.60
CA LEU A 24 -18.79 5.15 19.22
C LEU A 24 -19.81 5.88 18.33
N ALA A 25 -19.54 7.15 18.05
CA ALA A 25 -20.47 8.02 17.32
C ALA A 25 -20.63 7.67 15.84
N ASN A 26 -19.59 7.15 15.17
CA ASN A 26 -19.66 6.84 13.74
C ASN A 26 -18.68 5.75 13.31
N TYR A 27 -19.05 5.07 12.22
CA TYR A 27 -18.16 4.26 11.40
C TYR A 27 -18.07 4.89 10.01
N GLY A 28 -16.86 5.02 9.49
CA GLY A 28 -16.62 5.59 8.18
C GLY A 28 -15.15 5.67 7.85
N GLU A 29 -14.87 5.80 6.56
CA GLU A 29 -13.50 5.85 6.05
C GLU A 29 -13.35 6.85 4.91
N TYR A 30 -12.10 7.21 4.62
CA TYR A 30 -11.71 7.82 3.36
C TYR A 30 -10.48 7.11 2.79
N SER A 31 -10.47 6.80 1.50
CA SER A 31 -9.36 6.11 0.84
C SER A 31 -9.32 6.44 -0.66
N GLY A 32 -8.39 5.85 -1.41
CA GLY A 32 -8.28 6.09 -2.85
C GLY A 32 -7.56 7.38 -3.25
N ASP A 33 -6.71 7.95 -2.38
CA ASP A 33 -5.97 9.22 -2.61
C ASP A 33 -6.88 10.42 -2.92
N PRO A 34 -7.81 10.76 -2.00
CA PRO A 34 -8.68 11.91 -2.20
C PRO A 34 -7.88 13.21 -2.23
N SER A 35 -8.41 14.18 -2.97
CA SER A 35 -7.87 15.53 -3.00
C SER A 35 -7.98 16.22 -1.64
N GLU A 36 -7.22 17.30 -1.48
CA GLU A 36 -7.32 18.17 -0.31
C GLU A 36 -8.75 18.69 -0.10
N THR A 37 -9.43 19.12 -1.17
CA THR A 37 -10.81 19.61 -1.12
C THR A 37 -11.81 18.53 -0.71
N GLN A 38 -11.70 17.31 -1.26
CA GLN A 38 -12.56 16.20 -0.84
C GLN A 38 -12.35 15.86 0.63
N THR A 39 -11.09 15.87 1.09
CA THR A 39 -10.77 15.60 2.49
C THR A 39 -11.30 16.72 3.40
N PHE A 40 -11.22 17.98 2.96
CA PHE A 40 -11.79 19.12 3.67
C PHE A 40 -13.31 19.00 3.83
N GLU A 41 -14.06 18.70 2.77
CA GLU A 41 -15.52 18.56 2.86
C GLU A 41 -15.93 17.36 3.72
N TYR A 42 -15.20 16.25 3.64
CA TYR A 42 -15.41 15.09 4.50
C TYR A 42 -15.16 15.43 5.98
N ALA A 43 -14.01 16.05 6.29
CA ALA A 43 -13.67 16.47 7.65
C ALA A 43 -14.69 17.48 8.19
N LYS A 44 -15.04 18.51 7.41
CA LYS A 44 -16.07 19.50 7.75
C LYS A 44 -17.40 18.86 8.11
N THR A 45 -17.83 17.84 7.37
CA THR A 45 -19.08 17.11 7.67
C THR A 45 -19.00 16.44 9.04
N LEU A 46 -17.89 15.73 9.33
CA LEU A 46 -17.69 15.10 10.64
C LEU A 46 -17.62 16.12 11.78
N LEU A 47 -16.91 17.23 11.58
CA LEU A 47 -16.79 18.29 12.57
C LEU A 47 -18.13 18.96 12.85
N SER A 48 -18.98 19.14 11.82
CA SER A 48 -20.34 19.65 12.00
C SER A 48 -21.16 18.74 12.90
N VAL A 49 -21.25 17.45 12.57
CA VAL A 49 -22.06 16.49 13.32
C VAL A 49 -21.55 16.31 14.75
N MET A 50 -20.23 16.23 14.95
CA MET A 50 -19.69 16.04 16.30
C MET A 50 -19.82 17.28 17.19
N THR A 51 -20.09 18.45 16.63
CA THR A 51 -20.29 19.71 17.37
C THR A 51 -21.76 20.17 17.36
N GLU A 52 -22.69 19.31 16.95
CA GLU A 52 -24.13 19.57 17.06
C GLU A 52 -24.64 19.32 18.49
N GLY A 53 -25.59 20.15 18.90
CA GLY A 53 -26.25 20.05 20.22
C GLY A 53 -25.42 20.62 21.38
N PRO A 54 -25.84 20.35 22.62
CA PRO A 54 -25.11 20.79 23.80
C PRO A 54 -23.78 19.99 23.97
N PRO A 55 -22.73 20.60 24.53
CA PRO A 55 -21.48 19.92 24.83
C PRO A 55 -21.67 18.70 25.75
N HIS A 56 -20.91 17.63 25.47
CA HIS A 56 -20.88 16.46 26.34
C HIS A 56 -20.07 16.79 27.63
N PRO A 57 -20.51 16.40 28.83
CA PRO A 57 -19.86 16.80 30.08
C PRO A 57 -18.38 16.42 30.17
N GLN A 58 -18.00 15.29 29.57
CA GLN A 58 -16.63 14.77 29.55
C GLN A 58 -15.81 15.27 28.34
N GLY A 59 -16.37 16.14 27.50
CA GLY A 59 -15.82 16.47 26.19
C GLY A 59 -16.06 15.34 25.17
N LYS A 60 -15.42 15.46 24.00
CA LYS A 60 -15.52 14.49 22.90
C LYS A 60 -14.12 14.17 22.37
N VAL A 61 -13.99 13.03 21.71
CA VAL A 61 -12.71 12.57 21.18
C VAL A 61 -12.79 12.37 19.67
N LEU A 62 -11.78 12.86 18.94
CA LEU A 62 -11.64 12.66 17.50
C LEU A 62 -10.39 11.83 17.21
N ILE A 63 -10.59 10.60 16.74
CA ILE A 63 -9.51 9.72 16.28
C ILE A 63 -9.31 9.93 14.77
N ILE A 64 -8.13 10.45 14.40
CA ILE A 64 -7.64 10.62 13.03
C ILE A 64 -6.58 9.58 12.76
N GLY A 65 -7.04 8.39 12.41
CA GLY A 65 -6.20 7.20 12.33
C GLY A 65 -5.97 6.72 10.91
N GLY A 66 -5.17 5.65 10.84
CA GLY A 66 -5.18 4.71 9.73
C GLY A 66 -3.82 4.05 9.53
N SER A 67 -3.79 3.12 8.58
CA SER A 67 -2.55 2.40 8.26
C SER A 67 -1.53 3.26 7.52
N ILE A 68 -0.35 2.71 7.27
CA ILE A 68 0.63 3.30 6.36
C ILE A 68 0.09 3.26 4.92
N ALA A 69 -0.21 4.40 4.33
CA ALA A 69 -0.76 4.45 2.98
C ALA A 69 0.25 4.00 1.91
N ASN A 70 -0.25 3.35 0.86
CA ASN A 70 0.57 2.99 -0.30
C ASN A 70 0.72 4.17 -1.26
N PHE A 71 -0.36 4.86 -1.60
CA PHE A 71 -0.35 5.92 -2.63
C PHE A 71 -1.00 7.23 -2.19
N THR A 72 -1.84 7.21 -1.15
CA THR A 72 -2.49 8.43 -0.64
C THR A 72 -1.46 9.44 -0.16
N ASN A 73 -1.55 10.68 -0.66
CA ASN A 73 -0.70 11.77 -0.22
C ASN A 73 -1.17 12.33 1.13
N VAL A 74 -0.46 11.99 2.19
CA VAL A 74 -0.80 12.38 3.56
C VAL A 74 -0.73 13.89 3.74
N ALA A 75 0.26 14.57 3.14
CA ALA A 75 0.40 16.03 3.23
C ALA A 75 -0.77 16.81 2.61
N LYS A 76 -1.38 16.28 1.53
CA LYS A 76 -2.57 16.86 0.90
C LYS A 76 -3.82 16.63 1.75
N THR A 77 -4.06 15.38 2.12
CA THR A 77 -5.25 15.02 2.93
C THR A 77 -5.24 15.74 4.27
N PHE A 78 -4.08 15.81 4.96
CA PHE A 78 -3.97 16.53 6.22
C PHE A 78 -4.08 18.05 6.06
N GLY A 79 -3.71 18.61 4.91
CA GLY A 79 -4.01 20.01 4.58
C GLY A 79 -5.51 20.30 4.58
N GLY A 80 -6.32 19.39 4.03
CA GLY A 80 -7.78 19.51 4.03
C GLY A 80 -8.37 19.40 5.43
N ILE A 81 -7.82 18.52 6.27
CA ILE A 81 -8.23 18.36 7.67
C ILE A 81 -7.90 19.62 8.48
N VAL A 82 -6.68 20.16 8.36
CA VAL A 82 -6.27 21.39 9.07
C VAL A 82 -7.18 22.55 8.70
N ARG A 83 -7.50 22.72 7.41
CA ARG A 83 -8.46 23.74 6.95
C ARG A 83 -9.84 23.57 7.58
N ALA A 84 -10.29 22.33 7.80
CA ALA A 84 -11.56 22.09 8.47
C ALA A 84 -11.50 22.47 9.96
N PHE A 85 -10.38 22.23 10.65
CA PHE A 85 -10.20 22.71 12.03
C PHE A 85 -10.26 24.24 12.14
N GLU A 86 -9.64 24.96 11.20
CA GLU A 86 -9.69 26.43 11.18
C GLU A 86 -11.12 26.97 11.07
N VAL A 87 -12.01 26.27 10.35
CA VAL A 87 -13.42 26.66 10.21
C VAL A 87 -14.25 26.36 11.47
N PHE A 88 -13.90 25.31 12.23
CA PHE A 88 -14.69 24.83 13.37
C PHE A 88 -14.06 25.13 14.74
N ILE A 89 -12.98 25.90 14.81
CA ILE A 89 -12.18 26.11 16.02
C ILE A 89 -13.03 26.48 17.26
N GLU A 90 -13.92 27.47 17.15
CA GLU A 90 -14.76 27.91 18.27
C GLU A 90 -15.66 26.78 18.79
N ARG A 91 -16.28 26.02 17.87
CA ARG A 91 -17.14 24.88 18.22
C ARG A 91 -16.33 23.73 18.81
N LEU A 92 -15.10 23.49 18.34
CA LEU A 92 -14.22 22.46 18.89
C LEU A 92 -13.78 22.77 20.32
N HIS A 93 -13.51 24.04 20.62
CA HIS A 93 -13.23 24.52 21.98
C HIS A 93 -14.46 24.39 22.88
N GLU A 94 -15.63 24.85 22.43
CA GLU A 94 -16.89 24.75 23.17
C GLU A 94 -17.21 23.28 23.55
N HIS A 95 -16.96 22.36 22.63
CA HIS A 95 -17.21 20.92 22.82
C HIS A 95 -16.07 20.16 23.50
N LYS A 96 -14.98 20.86 23.90
CA LYS A 96 -13.80 20.28 24.55
C LYS A 96 -13.26 19.06 23.80
N VAL A 97 -13.06 19.21 22.48
CA VAL A 97 -12.63 18.10 21.63
C VAL A 97 -11.14 17.81 21.81
N THR A 98 -10.78 16.57 22.13
CA THR A 98 -9.40 16.07 22.11
C THR A 98 -9.13 15.22 20.88
N ILE A 99 -7.99 15.45 20.21
CA ILE A 99 -7.70 14.88 18.90
C ILE A 99 -6.47 13.95 19.01
N TYR A 100 -6.60 12.74 18.47
CA TYR A 100 -5.51 11.76 18.42
C TYR A 100 -5.22 11.39 16.97
N VAL A 101 -3.97 11.54 16.54
CA VAL A 101 -3.56 11.38 15.15
C VAL A 101 -2.49 10.30 15.05
N ARG A 102 -2.71 9.29 14.20
CA ARG A 102 -1.68 8.33 13.81
C ARG A 102 -1.76 8.07 12.32
N ARG A 103 -0.68 8.35 11.58
CA ARG A 103 -0.65 8.11 10.13
C ARG A 103 0.75 7.90 9.57
N GLY A 104 0.84 7.05 8.55
CA GLY A 104 2.03 6.91 7.69
C GLY A 104 1.65 6.91 6.20
N GLY A 105 2.66 6.90 5.33
CA GLY A 105 2.51 6.84 3.87
C GLY A 105 3.14 8.04 3.14
N PRO A 106 2.91 8.19 1.83
CA PRO A 106 3.53 9.27 1.04
C PRO A 106 3.41 10.67 1.64
N ASN A 107 4.55 11.31 1.90
CA ASN A 107 4.67 12.65 2.50
C ASN A 107 4.05 12.78 3.91
N TYR A 108 4.05 11.70 4.71
CA TYR A 108 3.45 11.74 6.05
C TYR A 108 4.17 12.69 7.01
N GLN A 109 5.49 12.85 6.90
CA GLN A 109 6.27 13.74 7.77
C GLN A 109 5.75 15.18 7.67
N GLU A 110 5.53 15.64 6.44
CA GLU A 110 4.95 16.96 6.17
C GLU A 110 3.50 17.07 6.64
N GLY A 111 2.68 16.02 6.42
CA GLY A 111 1.33 15.98 6.95
C GLY A 111 1.27 16.10 8.48
N LEU A 112 2.06 15.30 9.19
CA LEU A 112 2.14 15.33 10.65
C LEU A 112 2.68 16.66 11.17
N ARG A 113 3.66 17.26 10.48
CA ARG A 113 4.16 18.61 10.81
C ARG A 113 3.03 19.65 10.75
N LYS A 114 2.24 19.66 9.68
CA LYS A 114 1.08 20.57 9.54
C LYS A 114 0.07 20.42 10.68
N ILE A 115 -0.22 19.19 11.11
CA ILE A 115 -1.12 18.95 12.24
C ILE A 115 -0.51 19.47 13.55
N LYS A 116 0.78 19.23 13.80
CA LYS A 116 1.47 19.76 14.99
C LYS A 116 1.47 21.28 15.04
N GLU A 117 1.71 21.93 13.90
CA GLU A 117 1.64 23.40 13.78
C GLU A 117 0.22 23.93 14.01
N ALA A 118 -0.79 23.24 13.45
CA ALA A 118 -2.19 23.57 13.69
C ALA A 118 -2.58 23.39 15.16
N ALA A 119 -2.08 22.37 15.86
CA ALA A 119 -2.33 22.16 17.28
C ALA A 119 -1.88 23.37 18.12
N SER A 120 -0.66 23.87 17.89
CA SER A 120 -0.13 25.06 18.58
C SER A 120 -0.83 26.34 18.16
N LYS A 121 -1.10 26.51 16.85
CA LYS A 121 -1.72 27.74 16.31
C LYS A 121 -3.18 27.90 16.75
N LEU A 122 -3.93 26.80 16.82
CA LEU A 122 -5.36 26.78 17.12
C LEU A 122 -5.66 26.49 18.59
N ASP A 123 -4.63 26.29 19.42
CA ASP A 123 -4.75 25.90 20.84
C ASP A 123 -5.72 24.72 21.03
N LEU A 124 -5.55 23.67 20.23
CA LEU A 124 -6.35 22.45 20.30
C LEU A 124 -5.52 21.30 20.87
N PRO A 125 -6.05 20.50 21.81
CA PRO A 125 -5.32 19.37 22.37
C PRO A 125 -5.22 18.25 21.33
N MET A 126 -4.09 18.21 20.61
CA MET A 126 -3.80 17.20 19.59
C MET A 126 -2.56 16.37 19.94
N HIS A 127 -2.68 15.05 19.93
CA HIS A 127 -1.58 14.10 20.10
C HIS A 127 -1.23 13.44 18.76
N VAL A 128 0.01 13.60 18.29
CA VAL A 128 0.39 13.27 16.89
C VAL A 128 1.52 12.23 16.83
N PHE A 129 1.22 11.10 16.19
CA PHE A 129 2.09 9.93 16.09
C PHE A 129 2.31 9.49 14.63
N GLY A 130 3.49 8.95 14.34
CA GLY A 130 3.86 8.42 13.03
C GLY A 130 3.77 6.88 12.94
N PRO A 131 4.35 6.30 11.87
CA PRO A 131 4.34 4.86 11.64
C PRO A 131 5.15 4.05 12.66
N GLU A 132 6.04 4.69 13.41
CA GLU A 132 6.77 4.08 14.53
C GLU A 132 5.85 3.68 15.70
N THR A 133 4.69 4.33 15.81
CA THR A 133 3.67 3.98 16.80
C THR A 133 2.72 2.96 16.19
N HIS A 134 2.41 1.89 16.93
CA HIS A 134 1.46 0.87 16.46
C HIS A 134 0.09 1.48 16.18
N MET A 135 -0.57 1.03 15.10
CA MET A 135 -1.72 1.69 14.49
C MET A 135 -2.81 2.06 15.51
N THR A 136 -3.21 1.11 16.34
CA THR A 136 -4.33 1.25 17.29
C THR A 136 -3.92 1.74 18.68
N SER A 137 -2.63 1.99 18.93
CA SER A 137 -2.15 2.41 20.26
C SER A 137 -2.64 3.78 20.70
N ILE A 138 -3.22 4.57 19.80
CA ILE A 138 -3.85 5.85 20.14
C ILE A 138 -5.28 5.70 20.68
N VAL A 139 -5.89 4.51 20.60
CA VAL A 139 -7.28 4.29 21.05
C VAL A 139 -7.38 4.20 22.58
N GLY A 140 -6.49 3.46 23.23
CA GLY A 140 -6.45 3.38 24.70
C GLY A 140 -6.34 4.74 25.42
N PRO A 141 -5.39 5.61 25.02
CA PRO A 141 -5.29 6.97 25.55
C PRO A 141 -6.51 7.83 25.20
N ALA A 142 -7.07 7.67 24.00
CA ALA A 142 -8.28 8.37 23.58
C ALA A 142 -9.50 8.03 24.45
N LEU A 143 -9.57 6.81 24.98
CA LEU A 143 -10.62 6.38 25.89
C LEU A 143 -10.27 6.63 27.38
N GLY A 144 -9.10 7.19 27.69
CA GLY A 144 -8.64 7.41 29.06
C GLY A 144 -8.26 6.13 29.82
N ILE A 145 -8.01 5.03 29.11
CA ILE A 145 -7.74 3.71 29.69
C ILE A 145 -6.23 3.47 29.87
N SER A 146 -5.40 4.10 29.05
CA SER A 146 -3.94 3.96 29.10
C SER A 146 -3.23 5.29 28.96
N GLU A 147 -1.97 5.33 29.38
CA GLU A 147 -1.10 6.48 29.10
C GLU A 147 -0.81 6.63 27.60
N LEU A 148 -0.38 7.83 27.20
CA LEU A 148 0.06 8.09 25.84
C LEU A 148 1.23 7.16 25.46
N PRO A 149 1.27 6.63 24.22
CA PRO A 149 2.37 5.79 23.78
C PRO A 149 3.69 6.56 23.91
N ALA A 150 4.71 5.90 24.44
CA ALA A 150 6.07 6.40 24.36
C ALA A 150 6.43 6.58 22.88
N VAL A 151 6.82 7.77 22.46
CA VAL A 151 7.26 8.02 21.09
C VAL A 151 8.63 7.36 20.93
N PRO A 152 8.77 6.28 20.14
CA PRO A 152 10.09 5.70 19.87
C PRO A 152 10.96 6.75 19.19
N HIS A 153 12.26 6.76 19.46
CA HIS A 153 13.21 7.51 18.63
C HIS A 153 13.05 7.02 17.18
N ALA A 154 12.47 7.87 16.33
CA ALA A 154 12.27 7.53 14.92
C ALA A 154 13.61 7.07 14.33
N PRO A 155 13.71 5.88 13.72
CA PRO A 155 14.93 5.47 13.05
C PRO A 155 15.22 6.50 11.96
N GLN A 156 16.41 7.10 12.01
CA GLN A 156 16.90 8.02 10.99
C GLN A 156 17.04 7.24 9.69
N THR A 157 15.97 7.19 8.89
CA THR A 157 16.06 6.63 7.54
C THR A 157 16.72 7.66 6.64
N THR A 158 17.53 7.17 5.70
CA THR A 158 18.39 7.95 4.79
C THR A 158 17.65 9.00 3.94
N GLY A 159 16.32 9.01 3.93
CA GLY A 159 15.51 10.10 3.38
C GLY A 159 15.69 11.44 4.10
N GLN A 160 16.21 11.42 5.34
CA GLN A 160 16.61 12.62 6.07
C GLN A 160 17.83 13.31 5.43
N PHE A 161 18.68 12.58 4.69
CA PHE A 161 19.93 13.12 4.13
C PHE A 161 19.72 14.10 2.96
N LEU A 162 18.55 14.06 2.31
CA LEU A 162 18.17 15.06 1.29
C LEU A 162 17.78 16.41 1.93
N LEU A 163 17.69 16.48 3.25
CA LEU A 163 17.62 17.69 4.04
C LEU A 163 18.97 17.83 4.77
N SER A 164 19.70 18.90 4.45
CA SER A 164 21.09 19.12 4.87
C SER A 164 21.36 18.74 6.34
N PRO A 165 22.29 17.81 6.63
CA PRO A 165 22.76 17.60 7.99
C PRO A 165 24.02 18.41 8.28
N GLU A 166 24.01 19.08 9.44
CA GLU A 166 25.17 19.68 10.08
C GLU A 166 26.27 18.62 10.34
N ARG A 167 27.52 19.09 10.27
CA ARG A 167 28.74 18.30 10.47
C ARG A 167 29.00 17.99 11.95
N ASN A 168 29.42 16.75 12.23
CA ASN A 168 30.68 16.37 12.90
C ASN A 168 30.64 14.86 13.23
N THR A 169 31.39 14.01 12.51
CA THR A 169 32.75 13.50 12.81
C THR A 169 32.92 12.79 14.15
N ALA A 170 33.00 11.45 14.13
CA ALA A 170 34.13 10.68 14.68
C ALA A 170 33.85 9.16 14.62
N GLY A 171 34.90 8.38 14.36
CA GLY A 171 35.05 7.03 14.95
C GLY A 171 34.70 5.85 14.03
N GLY A 172 35.62 5.51 13.13
CA GLY A 172 35.60 4.22 12.44
C GLY A 172 36.16 3.09 13.30
N ILE A 173 35.56 1.91 13.21
CA ILE A 173 36.18 0.63 13.55
C ILE A 173 35.78 -0.39 12.49
N ARG A 174 36.80 -1.02 11.88
CA ARG A 174 36.71 -2.13 10.92
C ARG A 174 36.84 -3.46 11.66
N THR A 175 36.07 -4.46 11.27
CA THR A 175 36.36 -5.89 11.49
C THR A 175 35.92 -6.72 10.28
N PRO A 176 36.55 -7.88 10.02
CA PRO A 176 36.82 -8.36 8.67
C PRO A 176 35.86 -9.42 8.14
N GLU A 177 35.94 -9.56 6.81
CA GLU A 177 35.30 -10.53 5.93
C GLU A 177 35.73 -11.99 6.23
N VAL A 178 34.79 -12.92 6.07
CA VAL A 178 35.06 -14.35 5.85
C VAL A 178 34.10 -14.84 4.77
N ASP A 179 34.64 -15.52 3.77
CA ASP A 179 33.94 -16.20 2.69
C ASP A 179 34.82 -17.40 2.25
N PRO A 180 34.36 -18.36 1.44
CA PRO A 180 33.39 -19.42 1.75
C PRO A 180 34.00 -20.83 1.52
N SER A 181 33.26 -21.89 1.83
CA SER A 181 33.58 -23.23 1.32
C SER A 181 32.35 -24.03 0.89
N SER A 182 32.48 -24.58 -0.31
CA SER A 182 31.57 -25.38 -1.13
C SER A 182 31.29 -26.80 -0.63
N GLY A 183 30.12 -27.35 -1.02
CA GLY A 183 29.83 -28.79 -0.99
C GLY A 183 28.57 -29.11 -1.81
N ASP A 184 28.68 -30.12 -2.67
CA ASP A 184 27.87 -30.42 -3.86
C ASP A 184 26.44 -30.97 -3.65
N ALA A 185 25.70 -30.92 -4.76
CA ALA A 185 24.35 -31.38 -5.02
C ALA A 185 24.13 -32.92 -4.98
N ALA A 186 22.89 -33.32 -4.73
CA ALA A 186 22.32 -34.57 -5.26
C ALA A 186 20.82 -34.41 -5.53
N VAL A 187 20.41 -34.96 -6.67
CA VAL A 187 19.07 -34.97 -7.28
C VAL A 187 18.28 -36.16 -6.77
N GLN A 188 16.97 -36.00 -6.55
CA GLN A 188 16.04 -37.11 -6.71
C GLN A 188 14.65 -36.63 -7.17
N MET A 189 14.21 -37.19 -8.29
CA MET A 189 12.86 -37.07 -8.86
C MET A 189 11.97 -38.12 -8.21
N ASP A 190 10.70 -37.79 -7.99
CA ASP A 190 9.60 -38.72 -8.24
C ASP A 190 8.29 -37.98 -8.52
N ASN A 191 7.49 -38.63 -9.36
CA ASN A 191 6.39 -38.09 -10.15
C ASN A 191 5.06 -38.02 -9.37
N ASP A 192 4.29 -36.95 -9.60
CA ASP A 192 2.83 -36.98 -9.50
C ASP A 192 2.24 -35.93 -10.47
N GLU A 193 2.35 -36.21 -11.77
CA GLU A 193 1.74 -35.43 -12.84
C GLU A 193 0.26 -35.78 -12.95
N ASP A 194 -0.62 -35.01 -12.31
CA ASP A 194 -1.92 -34.61 -12.88
C ASP A 194 -2.82 -33.72 -11.97
N ALA A 195 -2.33 -33.23 -10.83
CA ALA A 195 -3.05 -32.25 -9.99
C ALA A 195 -2.31 -30.90 -9.78
N HIS A 196 -1.10 -30.73 -10.31
CA HIS A 196 -0.13 -29.76 -9.77
C HIS A 196 0.13 -28.45 -10.54
N LYS A 197 -0.57 -28.15 -11.65
CA LYS A 197 -0.24 -26.96 -12.47
C LYS A 197 -0.67 -25.59 -11.91
N VAL A 198 -1.28 -25.50 -10.73
CA VAL A 198 -1.87 -24.24 -10.22
C VAL A 198 -0.91 -23.45 -9.31
N TYR A 199 0.18 -24.04 -8.83
CA TYR A 199 0.99 -23.43 -7.76
C TYR A 199 2.43 -23.11 -8.17
N ASP A 200 2.60 -22.54 -9.37
CA ASP A 200 3.86 -21.89 -9.73
C ASP A 200 4.03 -20.55 -9.00
N SER A 201 5.27 -20.17 -8.73
CA SER A 201 5.61 -18.83 -8.27
C SER A 201 5.06 -17.76 -9.24
N LEU A 202 4.26 -16.83 -8.70
CA LEU A 202 3.63 -15.77 -9.48
C LEU A 202 4.67 -14.76 -9.98
N PHE A 203 5.65 -14.46 -9.13
CA PHE A 203 6.66 -13.43 -9.36
C PHE A 203 8.05 -13.92 -9.01
N GLU A 204 9.00 -13.57 -9.86
CA GLU A 204 10.42 -13.88 -9.73
C GLU A 204 11.24 -12.67 -10.19
N ARG A 205 12.56 -12.71 -9.95
CA ARG A 205 13.48 -11.61 -10.32
C ARG A 205 13.50 -11.28 -11.81
N ASN A 206 13.07 -12.18 -12.68
CA ASN A 206 12.97 -11.99 -14.13
C ASN A 206 11.56 -11.61 -14.61
N THR A 207 10.56 -11.50 -13.72
CA THR A 207 9.18 -11.16 -14.09
C THR A 207 9.12 -9.84 -14.86
N LYS A 208 8.45 -9.87 -16.02
CA LYS A 208 8.18 -8.70 -16.86
C LYS A 208 6.69 -8.42 -16.92
N ALA A 209 6.37 -7.13 -16.81
CA ALA A 209 5.01 -6.64 -16.73
C ALA A 209 4.72 -5.57 -17.80
N ILE A 210 3.48 -5.59 -18.27
CA ILE A 210 2.90 -4.50 -19.06
C ILE A 210 1.85 -3.79 -18.21
N VAL A 211 1.94 -2.46 -18.15
CA VAL A 211 1.02 -1.62 -17.37
C VAL A 211 -0.04 -1.01 -18.28
N TRP A 212 -1.30 -1.31 -18.03
CA TRP A 212 -2.42 -0.64 -18.70
C TRP A 212 -2.77 0.65 -17.97
N GLY A 213 -2.76 1.77 -18.68
CA GLY A 213 -3.06 3.10 -18.16
C GLY A 213 -1.87 4.07 -18.13
N GLN A 214 -2.14 5.37 -18.11
CA GLN A 214 -1.10 6.42 -17.99
C GLN A 214 -0.65 6.61 -16.54
N GLN A 215 0.15 5.67 -16.03
CA GLN A 215 0.52 5.61 -14.62
C GLN A 215 2.02 5.82 -14.40
N GLN A 216 2.51 7.00 -14.80
CA GLN A 216 3.94 7.33 -14.73
C GLN A 216 4.51 7.17 -13.32
N LYS A 217 3.80 7.63 -12.28
CA LYS A 217 4.26 7.53 -10.89
C LYS A 217 4.35 6.07 -10.42
N ALA A 218 3.37 5.24 -10.76
CA ALA A 218 3.37 3.83 -10.37
C ALA A 218 4.48 3.06 -11.10
N ILE A 219 4.64 3.30 -12.40
CA ILE A 219 5.72 2.71 -13.21
C ILE A 219 7.07 3.13 -12.64
N GLN A 220 7.31 4.42 -12.41
CA GLN A 220 8.56 4.90 -11.81
C GLN A 220 8.81 4.26 -10.45
N GLY A 221 7.79 4.17 -9.58
CA GLY A 221 7.93 3.51 -8.28
C GLY A 221 8.25 2.01 -8.37
N MET A 222 7.76 1.30 -9.40
CA MET A 222 8.17 -0.08 -9.68
C MET A 222 9.64 -0.16 -10.11
N LEU A 223 10.09 0.75 -10.97
CA LEU A 223 11.48 0.81 -11.43
C LEU A 223 12.46 1.19 -10.31
N ASP A 224 12.07 2.12 -9.44
CA ASP A 224 12.85 2.50 -8.27
C ASP A 224 13.02 1.30 -7.34
N PHE A 225 11.94 0.54 -7.13
CA PHE A 225 11.97 -0.71 -6.37
C PHE A 225 12.89 -1.76 -7.02
N ASP A 226 12.77 -1.95 -8.34
CA ASP A 226 13.62 -2.88 -9.08
C ASP A 226 15.10 -2.54 -8.91
N TYR A 227 15.44 -1.25 -8.96
CA TYR A 227 16.80 -0.77 -8.80
C TYR A 227 17.35 -1.05 -7.40
N VAL A 228 16.60 -0.73 -6.33
CA VAL A 228 17.06 -1.01 -4.95
C VAL A 228 17.10 -2.50 -4.62
N CYS A 229 16.28 -3.32 -5.29
CA CYS A 229 16.34 -4.78 -5.24
C CYS A 229 17.54 -5.36 -6.02
N ARG A 230 18.34 -4.51 -6.68
CA ARG A 230 19.46 -4.89 -7.56
C ARG A 230 19.03 -5.83 -8.67
N ARG A 231 17.85 -5.60 -9.25
CA ARG A 231 17.45 -6.34 -10.47
C ARG A 231 18.34 -5.91 -11.63
N LYS A 232 18.66 -6.87 -12.50
CA LYS A 232 19.47 -6.62 -13.71
C LYS A 232 18.71 -5.75 -14.72
N GLU A 233 17.39 -5.89 -14.75
CA GLU A 233 16.53 -5.25 -15.74
C GLU A 233 15.24 -4.74 -15.08
N PRO A 234 14.62 -3.69 -15.66
CA PRO A 234 13.27 -3.23 -15.30
C PRO A 234 12.23 -4.34 -15.26
N SER A 235 11.30 -4.24 -14.32
CA SER A 235 10.08 -5.05 -14.29
C SER A 235 9.08 -4.64 -15.37
N VAL A 236 8.96 -3.34 -15.65
CA VAL A 236 8.02 -2.82 -16.63
C VAL A 236 8.72 -2.72 -17.98
N VAL A 237 8.22 -3.44 -18.97
CA VAL A 237 8.78 -3.47 -20.33
C VAL A 237 7.98 -2.62 -21.32
N ALA A 238 6.69 -2.41 -21.04
CA ALA A 238 5.82 -1.56 -21.82
C ALA A 238 4.64 -1.03 -21.01
N SER A 239 3.97 -0.01 -21.55
CA SER A 239 2.63 0.38 -21.13
C SER A 239 1.65 0.36 -22.30
N THR A 240 0.35 0.27 -22.00
CA THR A 240 -0.71 0.32 -23.01
C THR A 240 -1.74 1.37 -22.65
N TYR A 241 -2.10 2.23 -23.61
CA TYR A 241 -3.14 3.23 -23.43
C TYR A 241 -3.84 3.56 -24.75
N PRO A 242 -5.11 3.17 -24.95
CA PRO A 242 -5.77 3.22 -26.26
C PRO A 242 -6.09 4.63 -26.76
N PHE A 243 -6.04 5.63 -25.87
CA PHE A 243 -6.39 7.01 -26.19
C PHE A 243 -5.19 7.84 -26.69
N THR A 244 -3.98 7.28 -26.68
CA THR A 244 -2.79 7.92 -27.25
C THR A 244 -2.16 7.04 -28.32
N GLY A 245 -1.56 7.66 -29.34
CA GLY A 245 -0.74 6.93 -30.30
C GLY A 245 0.52 6.34 -29.66
N ASP A 246 1.16 5.42 -30.39
CA ASP A 246 2.41 4.79 -29.94
C ASP A 246 3.48 5.85 -29.67
N ASN A 247 4.07 5.79 -28.48
CA ASN A 247 5.12 6.72 -28.07
C ASN A 247 6.13 6.04 -27.15
N LYS A 248 7.13 6.80 -26.71
CA LYS A 248 8.09 6.37 -25.70
C LYS A 248 7.99 7.32 -24.52
N GLN A 249 7.91 6.75 -23.32
CA GLN A 249 7.86 7.50 -22.07
C GLN A 249 9.20 7.40 -21.37
N LYS A 250 9.66 8.54 -20.84
CA LYS A 250 10.93 8.68 -20.15
C LYS A 250 10.76 8.27 -18.68
N TYR A 251 11.66 7.41 -18.20
CA TYR A 251 11.75 6.96 -16.82
C TYR A 251 13.20 6.92 -16.37
N TYR A 252 13.42 6.71 -15.07
CA TYR A 252 14.74 6.50 -14.50
C TYR A 252 14.89 5.08 -13.97
N PHE A 253 16.05 4.48 -14.21
CA PHE A 253 16.48 3.23 -13.58
C PHE A 253 17.79 3.50 -12.84
N GLY A 254 17.67 3.78 -11.54
CA GLY A 254 18.74 4.43 -10.79
C GLY A 254 18.94 5.86 -11.31
N GLN A 255 20.17 6.20 -11.68
CA GLN A 255 20.50 7.52 -12.25
C GLN A 255 20.41 7.54 -13.78
N ARG A 256 20.21 6.38 -14.43
CA ARG A 256 20.17 6.29 -15.89
C ARG A 256 18.76 6.55 -16.40
N GLU A 257 18.65 7.43 -17.38
CA GLU A 257 17.42 7.62 -18.14
C GLU A 257 17.16 6.44 -19.08
N ILE A 258 15.94 5.91 -19.06
CA ILE A 258 15.48 4.85 -19.95
C ILE A 258 14.16 5.25 -20.62
N LEU A 259 13.88 4.65 -21.78
CA LEU A 259 12.64 4.84 -22.51
C LEU A 259 11.82 3.54 -22.48
N ILE A 260 10.61 3.61 -21.95
CA ILE A 260 9.64 2.51 -21.98
C ILE A 260 8.62 2.81 -23.08
N PRO A 261 8.40 1.89 -24.05
CA PRO A 261 7.40 2.08 -25.09
C PRO A 261 5.98 2.03 -24.52
N ALA A 262 5.15 2.97 -24.96
CA ALA A 262 3.73 2.99 -24.69
C ALA A 262 2.98 2.72 -26.00
N TYR A 263 2.16 1.68 -26.02
CA TYR A 263 1.42 1.24 -27.20
C TYR A 263 -0.05 1.64 -27.11
N LYS A 264 -0.64 1.97 -28.26
CA LYS A 264 -2.09 2.13 -28.37
C LYS A 264 -2.83 0.80 -28.21
N SER A 265 -2.28 -0.28 -28.77
CA SER A 265 -2.89 -1.62 -28.79
C SER A 265 -2.22 -2.55 -27.78
N MET A 266 -3.04 -3.23 -26.97
CA MET A 266 -2.56 -4.26 -26.05
C MET A 266 -1.96 -5.45 -26.80
N ALA A 267 -2.64 -5.94 -27.85
CA ALA A 267 -2.14 -7.02 -28.69
C ALA A 267 -0.75 -6.72 -29.26
N LYS A 268 -0.53 -5.48 -29.76
CA LYS A 268 0.80 -5.07 -30.26
C LYS A 268 1.86 -5.07 -29.16
N ALA A 269 1.51 -4.62 -27.95
CA ALA A 269 2.44 -4.59 -26.83
C ALA A 269 2.90 -6.00 -26.45
N PHE A 270 1.97 -6.94 -26.23
CA PHE A 270 2.32 -8.32 -25.87
C PHE A 270 3.00 -9.09 -27.02
N ALA A 271 2.67 -8.79 -28.27
CA ALA A 271 3.37 -9.36 -29.43
C ALA A 271 4.82 -8.86 -29.55
N THR A 272 5.10 -7.62 -29.13
CA THR A 272 6.46 -7.05 -29.15
C THR A 272 7.30 -7.50 -27.94
N HIS A 273 6.65 -7.82 -26.83
CA HIS A 273 7.27 -8.21 -25.56
C HIS A 273 6.80 -9.62 -25.14
N PRO A 274 7.22 -10.68 -25.85
CA PRO A 274 6.79 -12.07 -25.58
C PRO A 274 7.11 -12.55 -24.16
N GLU A 275 8.10 -11.96 -23.49
CA GLU A 275 8.52 -12.26 -22.12
C GLU A 275 7.58 -11.71 -21.03
N ALA A 276 6.68 -10.79 -21.39
CA ALA A 276 5.76 -10.17 -20.44
C ALA A 276 4.64 -11.12 -20.02
N SER A 277 4.72 -11.65 -18.80
CA SER A 277 3.75 -12.59 -18.24
C SER A 277 2.77 -11.99 -17.23
N VAL A 278 2.96 -10.71 -16.88
CA VAL A 278 2.11 -9.99 -15.92
C VAL A 278 1.47 -8.78 -16.59
N MET A 279 0.18 -8.57 -16.36
CA MET A 279 -0.49 -7.30 -16.65
C MET A 279 -0.92 -6.61 -15.37
N VAL A 280 -0.61 -5.33 -15.22
CA VAL A 280 -1.16 -4.49 -14.16
C VAL A 280 -2.11 -3.48 -14.78
N THR A 281 -3.41 -3.58 -14.51
CA THR A 281 -4.41 -2.69 -15.09
C THR A 281 -4.91 -1.64 -14.11
N PHE A 282 -4.71 -0.38 -14.49
CA PHE A 282 -5.30 0.80 -13.86
C PHE A 282 -6.50 1.34 -14.66
N ALA A 283 -7.18 0.46 -15.39
CA ALA A 283 -8.45 0.77 -16.01
C ALA A 283 -9.47 1.24 -14.98
N SER A 284 -10.31 2.20 -15.38
CA SER A 284 -11.42 2.65 -14.54
C SER A 284 -12.43 1.52 -14.33
N LEU A 285 -13.27 1.63 -13.30
CA LEU A 285 -14.38 0.69 -13.06
C LEU A 285 -15.29 0.48 -14.27
N ARG A 286 -15.35 1.46 -15.19
CA ARG A 286 -16.18 1.40 -16.41
C ARG A 286 -15.56 0.58 -17.53
N SER A 287 -14.23 0.55 -17.62
CA SER A 287 -13.49 -0.03 -18.75
C SER A 287 -12.73 -1.30 -18.39
N VAL A 288 -12.59 -1.59 -17.09
CA VAL A 288 -11.76 -2.70 -16.60
C VAL A 288 -12.27 -4.08 -17.03
N TYR A 289 -13.59 -4.27 -17.12
CA TYR A 289 -14.17 -5.53 -17.57
C TYR A 289 -13.74 -5.89 -19.00
N GLU A 290 -13.87 -4.96 -19.94
CA GLU A 290 -13.47 -5.16 -21.34
C GLU A 290 -11.95 -5.27 -21.47
N THR A 291 -11.20 -4.50 -20.69
CA THR A 291 -9.73 -4.53 -20.67
C THR A 291 -9.20 -5.90 -20.23
N VAL A 292 -9.78 -6.48 -19.17
CA VAL A 292 -9.37 -7.81 -18.69
C VAL A 292 -9.82 -8.90 -19.65
N LEU A 293 -10.98 -8.77 -20.28
CA LEU A 293 -11.44 -9.68 -21.34
C LEU A 293 -10.48 -9.74 -22.53
N GLU A 294 -9.98 -8.59 -22.98
CA GLU A 294 -8.96 -8.50 -24.03
C GLU A 294 -7.65 -9.15 -23.58
N ALA A 295 -7.20 -8.84 -22.36
CA ALA A 295 -5.96 -9.39 -21.81
C ALA A 295 -6.01 -10.91 -21.69
N LEU A 296 -7.15 -11.48 -21.30
CA LEU A 296 -7.31 -12.93 -21.22
C LEU A 296 -7.11 -13.61 -22.58
N GLN A 297 -7.27 -12.92 -23.72
CA GLN A 297 -6.97 -13.46 -25.06
C GLN A 297 -5.48 -13.61 -25.36
N VAL A 298 -4.60 -13.06 -24.53
CA VAL A 298 -3.15 -13.13 -24.70
C VAL A 298 -2.59 -14.35 -23.95
N PRO A 299 -2.13 -15.41 -24.65
CA PRO A 299 -1.78 -16.69 -24.00
C PRO A 299 -0.60 -16.63 -23.04
N GLN A 300 0.31 -15.66 -23.21
CA GLN A 300 1.51 -15.55 -22.38
C GLN A 300 1.25 -14.91 -21.00
N ILE A 301 0.09 -14.27 -20.79
CA ILE A 301 -0.27 -13.64 -19.52
C ILE A 301 -0.64 -14.73 -18.52
N ARG A 302 0.06 -14.76 -17.38
CA ARG A 302 -0.22 -15.68 -16.27
C ARG A 302 -0.88 -14.97 -15.09
N VAL A 303 -0.63 -13.67 -14.92
CA VAL A 303 -1.15 -12.87 -13.80
C VAL A 303 -1.73 -11.56 -14.30
N ILE A 304 -2.94 -11.22 -13.85
CA ILE A 304 -3.55 -9.91 -14.08
C ILE A 304 -3.89 -9.27 -12.72
N ALA A 305 -3.27 -8.14 -12.42
CA ALA A 305 -3.60 -7.34 -11.26
C ALA A 305 -4.59 -6.23 -11.62
N ILE A 306 -5.76 -6.25 -10.97
CA ILE A 306 -6.90 -5.38 -11.26
C ILE A 306 -7.02 -4.34 -10.14
N ILE A 307 -6.60 -3.10 -10.42
CA ILE A 307 -6.53 -2.05 -9.38
C ILE A 307 -7.89 -1.40 -9.10
N ALA A 308 -8.76 -1.30 -10.12
CA ALA A 308 -10.04 -0.60 -10.01
C ALA A 308 -10.94 -1.17 -8.90
N GLU A 309 -11.52 -0.27 -8.11
CA GLU A 309 -12.59 -0.55 -7.16
C GLU A 309 -13.96 -0.21 -7.76
N GLY A 310 -15.01 -0.87 -7.26
CA GLY A 310 -16.38 -0.62 -7.71
C GLY A 310 -16.75 -1.35 -9.00
N VAL A 311 -16.09 -2.47 -9.29
CA VAL A 311 -16.44 -3.34 -10.41
C VAL A 311 -17.72 -4.10 -10.07
N PRO A 312 -18.76 -4.10 -10.94
CA PRO A 312 -19.98 -4.84 -10.68
C PRO A 312 -19.71 -6.33 -10.42
N GLU A 313 -20.26 -6.87 -9.33
CA GLU A 313 -20.00 -8.25 -8.87
C GLU A 313 -20.22 -9.31 -9.96
N ASN A 314 -21.25 -9.14 -10.80
CA ASN A 314 -21.56 -10.05 -11.91
C ASN A 314 -20.47 -10.03 -13.00
N GLN A 315 -19.88 -8.86 -13.28
CA GLN A 315 -18.75 -8.75 -14.18
C GLN A 315 -17.53 -9.46 -13.59
N THR A 316 -17.22 -9.23 -12.32
CA THR A 316 -16.11 -9.89 -11.63
C THR A 316 -16.25 -11.43 -11.65
N ARG A 317 -17.44 -11.97 -11.39
CA ARG A 317 -17.71 -13.41 -11.47
C ARG A 317 -17.43 -14.00 -12.86
N ARG A 318 -17.77 -13.27 -13.93
CA ARG A 318 -17.46 -13.67 -15.31
C ARG A 318 -15.95 -13.68 -15.54
N LEU A 319 -15.25 -12.64 -15.10
CA LEU A 319 -13.79 -12.56 -15.19
C LEU A 319 -13.12 -13.74 -14.48
N ILE A 320 -13.55 -14.05 -13.25
CA ILE A 320 -13.05 -15.21 -12.48
C ILE A 320 -13.22 -16.51 -13.28
N LYS A 321 -14.43 -16.76 -13.81
CA LYS A 321 -14.69 -17.98 -14.59
C LYS A 321 -13.74 -18.07 -15.80
N MET A 322 -13.66 -17.02 -16.61
CA MET A 322 -12.84 -17.02 -17.83
C MET A 322 -11.34 -17.09 -17.53
N ALA A 323 -10.89 -16.51 -16.42
CA ALA A 323 -9.50 -16.59 -15.98
C ALA A 323 -9.17 -18.01 -15.51
N GLY A 324 -10.06 -18.65 -14.75
CA GLY A 324 -9.94 -20.06 -14.35
C GLY A 324 -9.87 -21.01 -15.55
N ASP A 325 -10.76 -20.82 -16.54
CA ASP A 325 -10.76 -21.61 -17.79
C ASP A 325 -9.44 -21.49 -18.59
N ARG A 326 -8.65 -20.43 -18.33
CA ARG A 326 -7.38 -20.13 -19.01
C ARG A 326 -6.14 -20.28 -18.13
N GLY A 327 -6.30 -20.68 -16.87
CA GLY A 327 -5.19 -20.77 -15.91
C GLY A 327 -4.52 -19.44 -15.58
N VAL A 328 -5.25 -18.31 -15.66
CA VAL A 328 -4.74 -16.97 -15.35
C VAL A 328 -5.10 -16.61 -13.91
N THR A 329 -4.11 -16.19 -13.12
CA THR A 329 -4.34 -15.70 -11.75
C THR A 329 -4.79 -14.24 -11.78
N LEU A 330 -5.94 -13.93 -11.16
CA LEU A 330 -6.42 -12.56 -10.99
C LEU A 330 -6.12 -12.08 -9.56
N ILE A 331 -5.43 -10.95 -9.40
CA ILE A 331 -5.25 -10.28 -8.10
C ILE A 331 -6.11 -9.02 -8.09
N GLY A 332 -7.10 -8.92 -7.20
CA GLY A 332 -8.15 -7.91 -7.24
C GLY A 332 -9.47 -8.43 -7.82
N PRO A 333 -10.48 -7.58 -8.10
CA PRO A 333 -10.42 -6.11 -8.14
C PRO A 333 -10.33 -5.45 -6.76
N ALA A 334 -10.35 -4.11 -6.72
CA ALA A 334 -10.30 -3.31 -5.50
C ALA A 334 -9.06 -3.60 -4.63
N THR A 335 -7.89 -3.63 -5.27
CA THR A 335 -6.62 -3.91 -4.60
C THR A 335 -5.52 -2.93 -4.98
N VAL A 336 -4.52 -2.79 -4.11
CA VAL A 336 -3.24 -2.18 -4.46
C VAL A 336 -2.32 -3.17 -5.22
N GLY A 337 -2.58 -4.47 -5.09
CA GLY A 337 -1.82 -5.55 -5.68
C GLY A 337 -1.07 -6.38 -4.64
N GLY A 338 0.26 -6.30 -4.64
CA GLY A 338 1.13 -7.19 -3.89
C GLY A 338 2.60 -6.89 -4.12
N ILE A 339 3.46 -7.48 -3.29
CA ILE A 339 4.91 -7.29 -3.31
C ILE A 339 5.62 -8.59 -2.97
N LYS A 340 6.65 -8.92 -3.74
CA LYS A 340 7.63 -9.96 -3.44
C LYS A 340 9.01 -9.31 -3.32
N PRO A 341 9.47 -8.99 -2.10
CA PRO A 341 10.75 -8.34 -1.86
C PRO A 341 11.92 -8.96 -2.63
N GLY A 342 12.75 -8.09 -3.22
CA GLY A 342 13.86 -8.51 -4.08
C GLY A 342 13.46 -8.95 -5.49
N CYS A 343 12.17 -9.16 -5.77
CA CYS A 343 11.68 -9.74 -7.02
C CYS A 343 10.80 -8.78 -7.81
N PHE A 344 9.61 -8.43 -7.33
CA PHE A 344 8.63 -7.63 -8.08
C PHE A 344 7.61 -6.98 -7.15
N LYS A 345 7.10 -5.80 -7.51
CA LYS A 345 5.94 -5.20 -6.83
C LYS A 345 4.90 -4.73 -7.84
N ILE A 346 3.64 -4.86 -7.49
CA ILE A 346 2.52 -4.42 -8.32
C ILE A 346 2.25 -2.94 -8.04
N GLY A 347 2.48 -2.11 -9.06
CA GLY A 347 2.07 -0.70 -9.07
C GLY A 347 2.53 0.07 -7.83
N ASN A 348 1.57 0.60 -7.10
CA ASN A 348 1.81 1.45 -5.93
C ASN A 348 2.06 0.70 -4.62
N THR A 349 2.06 -0.64 -4.62
CA THR A 349 2.26 -1.44 -3.40
C THR A 349 3.58 -1.07 -2.72
N GLY A 350 3.58 -0.99 -1.39
CA GLY A 350 4.74 -0.61 -0.57
C GLY A 350 5.06 0.89 -0.59
N GLY A 351 4.36 1.68 -1.40
CA GLY A 351 4.46 3.13 -1.46
C GLY A 351 5.81 3.67 -1.92
N MET A 352 6.24 4.77 -1.30
CA MET A 352 7.45 5.50 -1.64
C MET A 352 8.71 4.77 -1.14
N MET A 353 9.87 5.19 -1.66
CA MET A 353 11.15 4.54 -1.38
C MET A 353 11.53 4.57 0.11
N ASP A 354 11.14 5.61 0.84
CA ASP A 354 11.32 5.70 2.29
C ASP A 354 10.68 4.50 3.01
N ASN A 355 9.46 4.13 2.64
CA ASN A 355 8.76 2.98 3.21
C ASN A 355 9.33 1.63 2.75
N ILE A 356 9.75 1.53 1.48
CA ILE A 356 10.43 0.33 0.97
C ILE A 356 11.70 0.05 1.77
N LEU A 357 12.46 1.09 2.13
CA LEU A 357 13.68 0.97 2.92
C LEU A 357 13.38 0.70 4.40
N SER A 358 12.44 1.44 5.00
CA SER A 358 12.10 1.30 6.44
C SER A 358 11.54 -0.09 6.76
N SER A 359 10.68 -0.62 5.89
CA SER A 359 10.08 -1.97 6.01
C SER A 359 10.98 -3.07 5.43
N LYS A 360 12.20 -2.72 4.98
CA LYS A 360 13.20 -3.64 4.43
C LYS A 360 12.67 -4.50 3.26
N LEU A 361 11.84 -3.93 2.40
CA LEU A 361 11.16 -4.62 1.30
C LEU A 361 12.05 -4.84 0.07
N TYR A 362 13.30 -4.42 0.09
CA TYR A 362 14.25 -4.58 -1.03
C TYR A 362 14.92 -5.97 -1.07
N ARG A 363 14.70 -6.82 -0.06
CA ARG A 363 15.24 -8.18 0.04
C ARG A 363 14.24 -9.12 0.73
N PRO A 364 14.18 -10.41 0.36
CA PRO A 364 13.27 -11.37 0.99
C PRO A 364 13.62 -11.55 2.47
N GLY A 365 12.60 -11.71 3.30
CA GLY A 365 12.68 -12.47 4.56
C GLY A 365 11.95 -13.80 4.41
N SER A 366 11.41 -14.34 5.49
CA SER A 366 10.78 -15.68 5.52
C SER A 366 9.27 -15.65 5.81
N VAL A 367 8.66 -14.47 5.93
CA VAL A 367 7.23 -14.35 6.29
C VAL A 367 6.40 -13.98 5.07
N ALA A 368 5.53 -14.89 4.64
CA ALA A 368 4.51 -14.61 3.63
C ALA A 368 3.18 -14.19 4.28
N TYR A 369 2.43 -13.29 3.63
CA TYR A 369 1.10 -12.91 4.09
C TYR A 369 0.12 -12.72 2.95
N VAL A 370 -1.16 -12.82 3.27
CA VAL A 370 -2.26 -12.47 2.39
C VAL A 370 -3.30 -11.64 3.15
N SER A 371 -3.79 -10.55 2.56
CA SER A 371 -4.81 -9.69 3.17
C SER A 371 -5.88 -9.29 2.15
N ARG A 372 -7.03 -8.78 2.60
CA ARG A 372 -8.00 -8.09 1.72
C ARG A 372 -7.62 -6.64 1.48
N SER A 373 -7.33 -5.92 2.56
CA SER A 373 -7.04 -4.49 2.52
C SER A 373 -5.60 -4.21 2.08
N GLY A 374 -5.45 -3.43 1.01
CA GLY A 374 -4.15 -2.91 0.60
C GLY A 374 -3.54 -1.93 1.61
N GLY A 375 -4.36 -1.18 2.36
CA GLY A 375 -3.86 -0.33 3.44
C GLY A 375 -3.23 -1.15 4.57
N LEU A 376 -3.92 -2.20 5.00
CA LEU A 376 -3.41 -3.10 6.04
C LEU A 376 -2.26 -3.98 5.55
N SER A 377 -2.18 -4.30 4.25
CA SER A 377 -1.02 -5.03 3.72
C SER A 377 0.28 -4.26 3.94
N ASN A 378 0.24 -2.93 3.84
CA ASN A 378 1.42 -2.11 4.11
C ASN A 378 1.67 -1.90 5.62
N GLU A 379 0.64 -2.01 6.45
CA GLU A 379 0.83 -2.12 7.91
C GLU A 379 1.50 -3.44 8.28
N LEU A 380 1.11 -4.55 7.63
CA LEU A 380 1.77 -5.86 7.78
C LEU A 380 3.24 -5.79 7.34
N ASN A 381 3.57 -5.11 6.23
CA ASN A 381 4.96 -4.88 5.85
C ASN A 381 5.78 -4.24 6.98
N ASN A 382 5.24 -3.22 7.63
CA ASN A 382 5.90 -2.54 8.74
C ASN A 382 6.02 -3.45 9.98
N ILE A 383 4.92 -4.08 10.39
CA ILE A 383 4.91 -4.98 11.56
C ILE A 383 5.88 -6.15 11.35
N ILE A 384 5.84 -6.81 10.21
CA ILE A 384 6.72 -7.94 9.88
C ILE A 384 8.17 -7.45 9.76
N GLY A 385 8.43 -6.34 9.09
CA GLY A 385 9.78 -5.78 8.93
C GLY A 385 10.45 -5.39 10.24
N SER A 386 9.65 -5.02 11.25
CA SER A 386 10.12 -4.70 12.61
C SER A 386 10.28 -5.93 13.51
N ASN A 387 9.51 -7.01 13.29
CA ASN A 387 9.41 -8.14 14.23
C ASN A 387 9.91 -9.48 13.66
N SER A 388 10.46 -9.49 12.45
CA SER A 388 11.02 -10.70 11.81
C SER A 388 12.21 -10.34 10.90
N ASP A 389 12.72 -11.32 10.18
CA ASP A 389 13.71 -11.13 9.12
C ASP A 389 13.13 -10.42 7.88
N GLY A 390 11.80 -10.40 7.72
CA GLY A 390 11.07 -9.57 6.76
C GLY A 390 10.05 -10.35 5.93
N VAL A 391 9.42 -9.64 4.99
CA VAL A 391 8.41 -10.21 4.11
C VAL A 391 9.06 -11.05 2.99
N PHE A 392 8.56 -12.26 2.76
CA PHE A 392 8.88 -13.09 1.59
C PHE A 392 7.99 -12.74 0.40
N GLU A 393 6.67 -12.82 0.58
CA GLU A 393 5.66 -12.43 -0.40
C GLU A 393 4.39 -11.94 0.30
N GLY A 394 3.84 -10.82 -0.16
CA GLY A 394 2.64 -10.20 0.39
C GLY A 394 1.63 -9.89 -0.69
N ILE A 395 0.43 -10.48 -0.62
CA ILE A 395 -0.65 -10.23 -1.58
C ILE A 395 -1.86 -9.59 -0.88
N ALA A 396 -2.38 -8.51 -1.48
CA ALA A 396 -3.70 -8.00 -1.15
C ALA A 396 -4.71 -8.50 -2.20
N ILE A 397 -5.63 -9.39 -1.84
CA ILE A 397 -6.61 -9.97 -2.78
C ILE A 397 -7.71 -9.00 -3.21
N GLY A 398 -7.90 -7.92 -2.44
CA GLY A 398 -8.87 -6.87 -2.71
C GLY A 398 -10.13 -6.93 -1.84
N GLY A 399 -10.86 -5.81 -1.79
CA GLY A 399 -12.04 -5.61 -0.95
C GLY A 399 -13.36 -6.12 -1.54
N ASP A 400 -13.37 -6.46 -2.83
CA ASP A 400 -14.58 -6.92 -3.52
C ASP A 400 -15.14 -8.23 -2.94
N ARG A 401 -16.45 -8.43 -3.10
CA ARG A 401 -17.16 -9.62 -2.61
C ARG A 401 -16.59 -10.92 -3.16
N TYR A 402 -16.27 -10.93 -4.46
CA TYR A 402 -15.67 -12.05 -5.17
C TYR A 402 -14.28 -11.64 -5.64
N PRO A 403 -13.22 -11.80 -4.83
CA PRO A 403 -11.88 -11.51 -5.27
C PRO A 403 -11.46 -12.51 -6.35
N GLY A 404 -10.60 -12.06 -7.25
CA GLY A 404 -10.07 -12.85 -8.38
C GLY A 404 -9.26 -14.08 -7.95
N SER A 405 -8.67 -13.99 -6.76
CA SER A 405 -8.00 -15.07 -6.05
C SER A 405 -8.30 -14.97 -4.55
N THR A 406 -8.26 -16.10 -3.87
CA THR A 406 -8.72 -16.25 -2.48
C THR A 406 -7.56 -16.42 -1.50
N TYR A 407 -7.86 -16.27 -0.21
CA TYR A 407 -6.89 -16.55 0.85
C TYR A 407 -6.28 -17.95 0.72
N THR A 408 -7.13 -18.96 0.53
CA THR A 408 -6.70 -20.36 0.44
C THR A 408 -5.75 -20.58 -0.72
N GLU A 409 -6.01 -19.99 -1.90
CA GLU A 409 -5.13 -20.13 -3.06
C GLU A 409 -3.73 -19.56 -2.79
N HIS A 410 -3.63 -18.38 -2.17
CA HIS A 410 -2.32 -17.82 -1.82
C HIS A 410 -1.63 -18.58 -0.68
N ILE A 411 -2.36 -19.04 0.32
CA ILE A 411 -1.81 -19.87 1.41
C ILE A 411 -1.27 -21.19 0.85
N LEU A 412 -1.97 -21.84 -0.07
CA LEU A 412 -1.49 -23.06 -0.73
C LEU A 412 -0.22 -22.80 -1.54
N ARG A 413 -0.12 -21.67 -2.25
CA ARG A 413 1.15 -21.28 -2.91
C ARG A 413 2.27 -21.11 -1.89
N TYR A 414 2.02 -20.46 -0.76
CA TYR A 414 3.04 -20.25 0.28
C TYR A 414 3.45 -21.57 0.94
N GLN A 415 2.51 -22.50 1.15
CA GLN A 415 2.79 -23.84 1.68
C GLN A 415 3.66 -24.68 0.73
N ASN A 416 3.56 -24.43 -0.58
CA ASN A 416 4.27 -25.16 -1.63
C ASN A 416 5.55 -24.45 -2.10
N ASP A 417 5.94 -23.33 -1.49
CA ASP A 417 7.21 -22.64 -1.74
C ASP A 417 8.17 -22.97 -0.58
N ASP A 418 9.20 -23.77 -0.84
CA ASP A 418 10.16 -24.23 0.18
C ASP A 418 11.11 -23.14 0.69
N ARG A 419 11.09 -21.95 0.06
CA ARG A 419 11.93 -20.79 0.39
C ARG A 419 11.26 -19.92 1.43
#